data_AF-A0A3D5WNF3-F1
#
_entry.id   AF-A0A3D5WNF3-F1
#
_cell.length_a   1.000
_cell.length_b   1.000
_cell.length_c   1.000
_cell.angle_alpha   90.00
_cell.angle_beta   90.00
_cell.angle_gamma   90.00
#
_symmetry.space_group_name_H-M   'P 1'
#
loop_
_entity.id
_entity.type
_entity.pdbx_description
1 polymer ?
#
loop_
_entity_poly.entity_id
_entity_poly.type
_entity_poly.pdbx_seq_one_letter_code
_entity_poly.pdbx_strand_id
1 'polypeptide(L)'
;MKKACLAIILMFMLCVQVLPVSASGQISPFLDGTVSTGSAYLNSSGKGIFRLTVKQEATEIKVTSCYLYKKEKDNNGKEVFKKVATLDPPDTVAKNRKVYSATVDYSSSCTSGQTYYIKATFDIDGYTKTYTSPAVTIK
;
A
#
# COMPACT_ATOMS: atom_id res chain seq x y z
N MET A 1 45.75 -47.42 -7.77
CA MET A 1 44.32 -47.04 -7.89
C MET A 1 43.74 -46.41 -6.61
N LYS A 2 44.54 -45.72 -5.77
CA LYS A 2 44.04 -45.03 -4.55
C LYS A 2 44.25 -43.51 -4.55
N LYS A 3 45.08 -42.98 -5.48
CA LYS A 3 45.37 -41.54 -5.58
C LYS A 3 44.46 -40.80 -6.58
N ALA A 4 43.92 -41.51 -7.58
CA ALA A 4 43.03 -40.92 -8.58
C ALA A 4 41.61 -40.64 -8.03
N CYS A 5 41.10 -41.47 -7.10
CA CYS A 5 39.79 -41.26 -6.49
C CYS A 5 39.76 -40.09 -5.49
N LEU A 6 40.90 -39.79 -4.83
CA LEU A 6 41.01 -38.69 -3.88
C LEU A 6 41.00 -37.31 -4.56
N ALA A 7 41.54 -37.22 -5.78
CA ALA A 7 41.56 -35.97 -6.54
C ALA A 7 40.16 -35.56 -7.06
N ILE A 8 39.32 -36.53 -7.42
CA ILE A 8 37.97 -36.27 -7.94
C ILE A 8 37.02 -35.80 -6.83
N ILE A 9 37.17 -36.31 -5.61
CA ILE A 9 36.37 -35.90 -4.44
C ILE A 9 36.76 -34.49 -3.98
N LEU A 10 38.05 -34.12 -4.03
CA LEU A 10 38.49 -32.75 -3.71
C LEU A 10 38.01 -31.71 -4.73
N MET A 11 37.88 -32.09 -6.02
CA MET A 11 37.44 -31.18 -7.07
C MET A 11 35.93 -30.87 -7.00
N PHE A 12 35.11 -31.81 -6.49
CA PHE A 12 33.67 -31.59 -6.29
C PHE A 12 33.35 -30.77 -5.02
N MET A 13 34.27 -30.69 -4.06
CA MET A 13 34.06 -29.99 -2.79
C MET A 13 34.37 -28.48 -2.85
N LEU A 14 34.97 -28.01 -3.95
CA LEU A 14 35.30 -26.59 -4.19
C LEU A 14 34.22 -25.82 -4.97
N CYS A 15 33.12 -26.47 -5.39
CA CYS A 15 32.04 -25.82 -6.13
C CYS A 15 30.90 -25.26 -5.24
N VAL A 16 31.01 -25.38 -3.92
CA VAL A 16 29.95 -24.95 -2.99
C VAL A 16 30.50 -23.91 -2.03
N GLN A 17 30.67 -22.67 -2.50
CA GLN A 17 30.52 -21.44 -1.70
C GLN A 17 31.02 -20.21 -2.46
N VAL A 18 30.11 -19.47 -3.10
CA VAL A 18 29.68 -18.11 -2.69
C VAL A 18 28.69 -17.61 -3.75
N LEU A 19 27.40 -17.84 -3.52
CA LEU A 19 26.39 -16.97 -4.12
C LEU A 19 26.26 -15.76 -3.18
N PRO A 20 26.61 -14.53 -3.59
CA PRO A 20 26.04 -13.38 -2.94
C PRO A 20 24.53 -13.39 -3.23
N VAL A 21 23.75 -13.95 -2.30
CA VAL A 21 22.37 -13.50 -2.11
C VAL A 21 22.49 -12.05 -1.63
N SER A 22 22.36 -11.14 -2.57
CA SER A 22 22.09 -9.75 -2.30
C SER A 22 20.83 -9.42 -3.09
N ALA A 23 19.71 -9.65 -2.41
CA ALA A 23 18.47 -9.01 -2.75
C ALA A 23 18.67 -7.49 -2.67
N SER A 24 18.61 -6.84 -3.82
CA SER A 24 17.91 -5.58 -3.91
C SER A 24 17.24 -5.59 -5.26
N GLY A 25 16.01 -6.10 -5.30
CA GLY A 25 15.12 -5.83 -6.41
C GLY A 25 15.16 -4.33 -6.63
N GLN A 26 15.67 -3.94 -7.79
CA GLN A 26 15.55 -2.57 -8.24
C GLN A 26 14.08 -2.22 -8.08
N ILE A 27 13.78 -1.23 -7.23
CA ILE A 27 12.50 -0.54 -7.31
C ILE A 27 12.57 0.19 -8.65
N SER A 28 12.33 -0.53 -9.74
CA SER A 28 11.91 0.08 -10.97
C SER A 28 10.69 0.91 -10.55
N PRO A 29 10.64 2.22 -10.83
CA PRO A 29 9.39 2.94 -10.78
C PRO A 29 8.55 2.34 -11.90
N PHE A 30 7.97 1.16 -11.65
CA PHE A 30 7.08 0.48 -12.57
C PHE A 30 5.93 1.45 -12.75
N LEU A 31 5.98 2.19 -13.84
CA LEU A 31 4.88 2.98 -14.34
C LEU A 31 3.66 2.07 -14.30
N ASP A 32 2.74 2.40 -13.41
CA ASP A 32 1.52 1.62 -13.20
C ASP A 32 0.81 1.52 -14.55
N GLY A 33 0.67 0.30 -15.09
CA GLY A 33 0.09 0.07 -16.42
C GLY A 33 -1.39 0.45 -16.50
N THR A 34 -2.06 0.49 -15.34
CA THR A 34 -3.50 0.71 -15.23
C THR A 34 -3.81 2.12 -14.76
N VAL A 35 -3.09 2.60 -13.74
CA VAL A 35 -3.36 3.89 -13.10
C VAL A 35 -2.47 5.00 -13.67
N SER A 36 -3.08 6.13 -14.01
CA SER A 36 -2.35 7.36 -14.38
C SER A 36 -2.03 8.17 -13.13
N THR A 37 -3.02 8.45 -12.29
CA THR A 37 -2.87 9.16 -11.00
C THR A 37 -3.86 8.63 -9.98
N GLY A 38 -3.53 8.72 -8.70
CA GLY A 38 -4.46 8.30 -7.64
C GLY A 38 -4.07 8.85 -6.28
N SER A 39 -5.07 9.00 -5.41
CA SER A 39 -4.88 9.42 -4.03
C SER A 39 -6.04 9.01 -3.13
N ALA A 40 -5.70 8.77 -1.87
CA ALA A 40 -6.61 8.79 -0.74
C ALA A 40 -6.13 9.90 0.19
N TYR A 41 -7.02 10.80 0.58
CA TYR A 41 -6.71 11.95 1.42
C TYR A 41 -7.67 12.01 2.59
N LEU A 42 -7.15 12.26 3.79
CA LEU A 42 -7.94 12.61 4.96
C LEU A 42 -7.67 14.08 5.25
N ASN A 43 -8.72 14.89 5.38
CA ASN A 43 -8.58 16.29 5.76
C ASN A 43 -8.72 16.48 7.28
N SER A 44 -8.40 17.68 7.76
CA SER A 44 -8.46 18.02 9.20
C SER A 44 -9.86 18.03 9.80
N SER A 45 -10.92 17.93 8.99
CA SER A 45 -12.31 17.82 9.45
C SER A 45 -12.78 16.36 9.47
N GLY A 46 -11.90 15.39 9.23
CA GLY A 46 -12.26 13.98 9.19
C GLY A 46 -12.90 13.51 7.87
N LYS A 47 -12.92 14.33 6.81
CA LYS A 47 -13.44 13.91 5.50
C LYS A 47 -12.38 13.16 4.71
N GLY A 48 -12.73 11.96 4.27
CA GLY A 48 -11.96 11.16 3.32
C GLY A 48 -12.30 11.54 1.88
N ILE A 49 -11.28 11.83 1.07
CA ILE A 49 -11.39 12.20 -0.35
C ILE A 49 -10.59 11.18 -1.16
N PHE A 50 -11.25 10.55 -2.12
CA PHE A 50 -10.72 9.45 -2.92
C PHE A 50 -10.76 9.85 -4.38
N ARG A 51 -9.60 9.80 -5.06
CA ARG A 51 -9.48 10.15 -6.47
C ARG A 51 -8.63 9.13 -7.19
N LEU A 52 -9.07 8.75 -8.39
CA LEU A 52 -8.30 7.88 -9.25
C LEU A 52 -8.55 8.26 -10.71
N THR A 53 -7.48 8.29 -11.50
CA THR A 53 -7.54 8.39 -12.95
C THR A 53 -6.78 7.21 -13.54
N VAL A 54 -7.46 6.43 -14.37
CA VAL A 54 -6.90 5.27 -15.07
C VAL A 54 -6.55 5.62 -16.52
N LYS A 55 -5.61 4.88 -17.11
CA LYS A 55 -5.11 5.14 -18.47
C LYS A 55 -6.14 4.78 -19.55
N GLN A 56 -6.83 3.67 -19.35
CA GLN A 56 -7.89 3.16 -20.23
C GLN A 56 -9.23 3.22 -19.49
N GLU A 57 -10.33 3.21 -20.24
CA GLU A 57 -11.66 3.16 -19.63
C GLU A 57 -11.83 1.85 -18.86
N ALA A 58 -12.27 1.94 -17.61
CA ALA A 58 -12.56 0.78 -16.78
C ALA A 58 -14.07 0.52 -16.76
N THR A 59 -14.44 -0.76 -16.71
CA THR A 59 -15.83 -1.19 -16.59
C THR A 59 -16.37 -0.75 -15.24
N GLU A 60 -15.58 -0.92 -14.19
CA GLU A 60 -15.88 -0.56 -12.82
C GLU A 60 -14.65 -0.05 -12.06
N ILE A 61 -14.80 1.09 -11.39
CA ILE A 61 -13.84 1.60 -10.40
C ILE A 61 -14.59 1.82 -9.08
N LYS A 62 -14.06 1.25 -8.00
CA LYS A 62 -14.61 1.40 -6.65
C LYS A 62 -13.51 1.38 -5.60
N VAL A 63 -13.82 1.85 -4.39
CA VAL A 63 -12.98 1.65 -3.22
C VAL A 63 -13.52 0.43 -2.46
N THR A 64 -12.68 -0.57 -2.22
CA THR A 64 -13.11 -1.84 -1.60
C THR A 64 -12.74 -1.95 -0.12
N SER A 65 -11.77 -1.16 0.34
CA SER A 65 -11.42 -1.10 1.76
C SER A 65 -10.84 0.26 2.13
N CYS A 66 -11.11 0.68 3.36
CA CYS A 66 -10.54 1.86 3.98
C CYS A 66 -10.24 1.57 5.45
N TYR A 67 -9.05 1.97 5.92
CA TYR A 67 -8.61 1.76 7.30
C TYR A 67 -8.09 3.06 7.88
N LEU A 68 -8.45 3.32 9.14
CA LEU A 68 -7.96 4.46 9.90
C LEU A 68 -6.77 4.05 10.77
N TYR A 69 -5.71 4.83 10.69
CA TYR A 69 -4.53 4.67 11.53
C TYR A 69 -4.34 5.91 12.39
N LYS A 70 -4.09 5.71 13.67
CA LYS A 70 -3.86 6.77 14.66
C LYS A 70 -2.41 6.78 15.08
N LYS A 71 -1.87 7.99 15.26
CA LYS A 71 -0.56 8.20 15.88
C LYS A 71 -0.67 7.94 17.39
N GLU A 72 0.11 6.99 17.89
CA GLU A 72 0.17 6.60 19.30
C GLU A 72 1.61 6.44 19.76
N LYS A 73 1.84 6.35 21.07
CA LYS A 73 3.13 5.93 21.62
C LYS A 73 3.12 4.42 21.85
N ASP A 74 4.19 3.74 21.48
CA ASP A 74 4.41 2.35 21.90
C ASP A 74 4.86 2.25 23.37
N ASN A 75 5.11 1.03 23.85
CA ASN A 75 5.53 0.77 25.23
C ASN A 75 6.88 1.40 25.58
N ASN A 76 7.65 1.86 24.58
CA ASN A 76 8.95 2.49 24.72
C ASN A 76 8.86 4.02 24.52
N GLY A 77 7.65 4.56 24.40
CA GLY A 77 7.41 5.99 24.19
C GLY A 77 7.66 6.49 22.76
N LYS A 78 7.96 5.59 21.81
CA LYS A 78 8.18 5.93 20.40
C LYS A 78 6.85 6.10 19.68
N GLU A 79 6.78 7.11 18.84
CA GLU A 79 5.60 7.37 18.02
C GLU A 79 5.46 6.32 16.91
N VAL A 80 4.30 5.66 16.87
CA VAL A 80 3.93 4.65 15.90
C VAL A 80 2.51 4.89 15.41
N PHE A 81 2.19 4.45 14.20
CA PHE A 81 0.81 4.45 13.72
C PHE A 81 0.22 3.06 13.85
N LYS A 82 -0.92 2.97 14.54
CA LYS A 82 -1.67 1.71 14.69
C LYS A 82 -3.02 1.82 14.01
N LYS A 83 -3.46 0.71 13.39
CA LYS A 83 -4.82 0.61 12.86
C LYS A 83 -5.80 0.68 14.03
N VAL A 84 -6.71 1.64 14.02
CA VAL A 84 -7.71 1.85 15.08
C VAL A 84 -9.14 1.56 14.61
N ALA A 85 -9.40 1.61 13.30
CA ALA A 85 -10.72 1.30 12.76
C ALA A 85 -10.64 0.73 11.34
N THR A 86 -11.65 -0.07 11.00
CA THR A 86 -12.07 -0.30 9.61
C THR A 86 -13.17 0.69 9.30
N LEU A 87 -13.03 1.44 8.22
CA LEU A 87 -13.99 2.45 7.78
C LEU A 87 -14.82 1.91 6.63
N ASP A 88 -16.10 2.26 6.58
CA ASP A 88 -16.94 1.96 5.44
C ASP A 88 -16.40 2.70 4.21
N PRO A 89 -16.10 2.01 3.10
CA PRO A 89 -15.67 2.68 1.88
C PRO A 89 -16.83 3.50 1.27
N PRO A 90 -16.54 4.47 0.37
CA PRO A 90 -17.58 5.13 -0.40
C PRO A 90 -18.43 4.13 -1.20
N ASP A 91 -19.76 4.30 -1.17
CA ASP A 91 -20.71 3.51 -2.00
C ASP A 91 -20.62 3.83 -3.50
N THR A 92 -19.86 4.86 -3.86
CA THR A 92 -19.67 5.27 -5.25
C THR A 92 -19.01 4.15 -6.04
N VAL A 93 -19.64 3.80 -7.16
CA VAL A 93 -19.09 2.91 -8.18
C VAL A 93 -19.09 3.65 -9.51
N ALA A 94 -17.90 3.96 -10.04
CA ALA A 94 -17.78 4.60 -11.35
C ALA A 94 -17.76 3.52 -12.43
N LYS A 95 -18.72 3.56 -13.36
CA LYS A 95 -18.84 2.57 -14.45
C LYS A 95 -18.55 3.17 -15.81
N ASN A 96 -17.82 2.44 -16.66
CA ASN A 96 -17.43 2.86 -18.02
C ASN A 96 -16.81 4.26 -18.04
N ARG A 97 -15.81 4.46 -17.17
CA ARG A 97 -15.17 5.78 -16.97
C ARG A 97 -13.68 5.63 -16.71
N LYS A 98 -12.94 6.70 -16.99
CA LYS A 98 -11.51 6.81 -16.66
C LYS A 98 -11.23 7.46 -15.30
N VAL A 99 -12.22 8.10 -14.70
CA VAL A 99 -12.06 8.91 -13.50
C VAL A 99 -13.04 8.46 -12.43
N TYR A 100 -12.51 8.35 -11.21
CA TYR A 100 -13.26 8.12 -9.99
C TYR A 100 -13.03 9.28 -9.02
N SER A 101 -14.10 9.74 -8.38
CA SER A 101 -14.03 10.69 -7.27
C SER A 101 -15.14 10.42 -6.27
N ALA A 102 -14.80 10.32 -4.99
CA ALA A 102 -15.76 10.19 -3.91
C ALA A 102 -15.28 10.93 -2.66
N THR A 103 -16.22 11.38 -1.84
CA THR A 103 -15.96 11.98 -0.53
C THR A 103 -16.86 11.32 0.50
N VAL A 104 -16.30 10.95 1.65
CA VAL A 104 -17.03 10.34 2.78
C VAL A 104 -16.64 11.06 4.06
N ASP A 105 -17.60 11.20 4.98
CA ASP A 105 -17.36 11.79 6.29
C ASP A 105 -16.99 10.70 7.31
N TYR A 106 -15.75 10.73 7.81
CA TYR A 106 -15.26 9.84 8.86
C TYR A 106 -15.02 10.58 10.19
N SER A 107 -15.55 11.80 10.34
CA SER A 107 -15.36 12.62 11.53
C SER A 107 -15.79 11.90 12.82
N SER A 108 -16.83 11.08 12.76
CA SER A 108 -17.31 10.25 13.89
C SER A 108 -16.31 9.18 14.34
N SER A 109 -15.41 8.74 13.46
CA SER A 109 -14.33 7.79 13.77
C SER A 109 -13.05 8.49 14.22
N CYS A 110 -13.04 9.81 14.24
CA CYS A 110 -11.89 10.64 14.57
C CYS A 110 -12.09 11.33 15.93
N THR A 111 -10.98 11.81 16.49
CA THR A 111 -11.00 12.61 17.73
C THR A 111 -10.20 13.88 17.51
N SER A 112 -10.77 15.04 17.88
CA SER A 112 -10.08 16.33 17.78
C SER A 112 -8.75 16.31 18.54
N GLY A 113 -7.73 16.97 17.99
CA GLY A 113 -6.37 17.02 18.53
C GLY A 113 -5.52 15.77 18.26
N GLN A 114 -6.09 14.69 17.72
CA GLN A 114 -5.35 13.47 17.39
C GLN A 114 -4.92 13.45 15.92
N THR A 115 -3.79 12.81 15.65
CA THR A 115 -3.21 12.68 14.30
C THR A 115 -3.56 11.33 13.68
N TYR A 116 -4.08 11.34 12.46
CA TYR A 116 -4.49 10.15 11.73
C TYR A 116 -4.02 10.14 10.28
N TYR A 117 -4.00 8.98 9.66
CA TYR A 117 -4.05 8.83 8.21
C TYR A 117 -5.04 7.73 7.82
N ILE A 118 -5.46 7.72 6.55
CA ILE A 118 -6.23 6.60 5.98
C ILE A 118 -5.39 5.78 5.01
N LYS A 119 -5.65 4.48 4.95
CA LYS A 119 -5.13 3.57 3.92
C LYS A 119 -6.31 2.96 3.19
N ALA A 120 -6.45 3.24 1.90
CA ALA A 120 -7.60 2.84 1.11
C ALA A 120 -7.20 2.11 -0.17
N THR A 121 -7.95 1.08 -0.52
CA THR A 121 -7.70 0.23 -1.68
C THR A 121 -8.78 0.45 -2.72
N PHE A 122 -8.35 0.82 -3.92
CA PHE A 122 -9.17 0.88 -5.12
C PHE A 122 -9.14 -0.47 -5.82
N ASP A 123 -10.26 -0.83 -6.42
CA ASP A 123 -10.42 -1.94 -7.35
C ASP A 123 -10.82 -1.36 -8.70
N ILE A 124 -10.09 -1.76 -9.74
CA ILE A 124 -10.26 -1.34 -11.13
C ILE A 124 -10.34 -2.62 -11.96
N ASP A 125 -11.56 -3.13 -12.21
CA ASP A 125 -11.78 -4.38 -12.93
C ASP A 125 -10.94 -5.57 -12.39
N GLY A 126 -10.80 -5.68 -11.06
CA GLY A 126 -9.99 -6.71 -10.39
C GLY A 126 -8.52 -6.35 -10.20
N TYR A 127 -8.01 -5.27 -10.82
CA TYR A 127 -6.71 -4.70 -10.47
C TYR A 127 -6.83 -3.85 -9.22
N THR A 128 -6.10 -4.18 -8.15
CA THR A 128 -6.16 -3.44 -6.90
C THR A 128 -4.97 -2.50 -6.71
N LYS A 129 -5.24 -1.27 -6.24
CA LYS A 129 -4.20 -0.30 -5.87
C LYS A 129 -4.51 0.36 -4.53
N THR A 130 -3.56 0.33 -3.60
CA THR A 130 -3.71 0.96 -2.29
C THR A 130 -2.96 2.27 -2.19
N TYR A 131 -3.63 3.29 -1.65
CA TYR A 131 -3.07 4.60 -1.35
C TYR A 131 -3.11 4.87 0.15
N THR A 132 -2.06 5.52 0.66
CA THR A 132 -1.97 5.99 2.05
C THR A 132 -1.97 7.50 2.04
N SER A 133 -2.85 8.13 2.82
CA SER A 133 -2.88 9.58 2.93
C SER A 133 -1.69 10.11 3.72
N PRO A 134 -1.32 11.39 3.56
CA PRO A 134 -0.53 12.07 4.57
C PRO A 134 -1.22 12.00 5.94
N ALA A 135 -0.42 12.05 7.00
CA ALA A 135 -0.94 12.19 8.35
C ALA A 135 -1.50 13.61 8.56
N VAL A 136 -2.64 13.73 9.24
CA VAL A 136 -3.32 14.98 9.52
C VAL A 136 -3.82 15.00 10.96
N THR A 137 -3.67 16.15 11.63
CA THR A 137 -4.29 16.39 12.94
C THR A 137 -5.70 16.93 12.76
N ILE A 138 -6.65 16.32 13.45
CA ILE A 138 -8.06 16.68 13.39
C ILE A 138 -8.29 17.94 14.22
N LYS A 139 -9.03 18.89 13.64
CA LYS A 139 -9.43 20.15 14.29
C LYS A 139 -10.69 19.93 15.11
#